data_AF-A0A142XWR9-F1
#
_entry.id   AF-A0A142XWR9-F1
#
_cell.length_a   1.000
_cell.length_b   1.000
_cell.length_c   1.000
_cell.angle_alpha   90.00
_cell.angle_beta   90.00
_cell.angle_gamma   90.00
#
_symmetry.space_group_name_H-M   'P 1'
#
loop_
_entity.id
_entity.type
_entity.pdbx_description
1 polymer ?
#
loop_
_entity_poly.entity_id
_entity_poly.type
_entity_poly.pdbx_seq_one_letter_code
_entity_poly.pdbx_strand_id
1 'polypeptide(L)'
;MAYPSNHSPASQNHRFAIRCALLFAALVSLHFAIPTSGVSQDPPDASTAEPVPAGTTEPQQETEPKKGIVDFAKDIAPLLKSECFSCHQGEKAKGGFEVGDREAVLGYIEPGDASASSLWTDYLIQPSKTIDTESLVMPPDGPMAPQKLALLKLWIDEGAIWPDGVTLGVATDAASPVAPVAPVVGGSFWQRSYRAIGYFHPAVVHFPIALFIVAGVCSFLSYFLGKRCESMAFHCLWIATLSTIAAVVMGWSFADQRGYPAWNQSLGRNASHEEMTLFYHRWVGSLMLLLSLVVVIIGLFSGRGESTRLRNFWKVGAMLLALMVSIVGHQGGELVYGEIFDKAMEQFSK
;
A
#
# COMPACT_ATOMS: atom_id res chain seq x y z
N MET A 1 -9.52 18.71 -68.83
CA MET A 1 -9.36 17.38 -68.20
C MET A 1 -8.36 17.53 -67.07
N ALA A 2 -8.85 17.61 -65.82
CA ALA A 2 -8.01 17.67 -64.63
C ALA A 2 -8.04 16.30 -63.94
N TYR A 3 -6.87 15.74 -63.66
CA TYR A 3 -6.69 14.46 -62.97
C TYR A 3 -6.97 14.63 -61.47
N PRO A 4 -7.75 13.76 -60.80
CA PRO A 4 -7.91 13.84 -59.37
C PRO A 4 -6.66 13.31 -58.67
N SER A 5 -6.11 14.09 -57.74
CA SER A 5 -5.01 13.70 -56.86
C SER A 5 -5.48 12.63 -55.88
N ASN A 6 -4.97 11.41 -56.06
CA ASN A 6 -5.27 10.25 -55.24
C ASN A 6 -4.50 10.35 -53.91
N HIS A 7 -5.18 10.76 -52.83
CA HIS A 7 -4.60 10.71 -51.48
C HIS A 7 -4.58 9.26 -50.99
N SER A 8 -3.39 8.69 -50.78
CA SER A 8 -3.28 7.32 -50.29
C SER A 8 -3.78 7.19 -48.84
N PRO A 9 -4.49 6.11 -48.50
CA PRO A 9 -5.04 5.88 -47.15
C PRO A 9 -3.95 5.72 -46.07
N ALA A 10 -2.68 5.53 -46.45
CA ALA A 10 -1.55 5.44 -45.52
C ALA A 10 -1.23 6.78 -44.83
N SER A 11 -1.48 7.92 -45.50
CA SER A 11 -1.17 9.25 -44.95
C SER A 11 -2.18 9.71 -43.88
N GLN A 12 -3.42 9.22 -43.95
CA GLN A 12 -4.47 9.54 -42.98
C GLN A 12 -4.25 8.78 -41.66
N ASN A 13 -3.82 7.52 -41.74
CA ASN A 13 -3.55 6.67 -40.59
C ASN A 13 -2.29 7.09 -39.81
N HIS A 14 -1.27 7.60 -40.51
CA HIS A 14 -0.06 8.15 -39.88
C HIS A 14 -0.37 9.42 -39.06
N ARG A 15 -1.27 10.27 -39.57
CA ARG A 15 -1.72 11.48 -38.87
C ARG A 15 -2.61 11.18 -37.67
N PHE A 16 -3.41 10.12 -37.73
CA PHE A 16 -4.23 9.66 -36.60
C PHE A 16 -3.36 9.09 -35.46
N ALA A 17 -2.38 8.24 -35.79
CA ALA A 17 -1.49 7.64 -34.80
C ALA A 17 -0.60 8.67 -34.08
N ILE A 18 -0.08 9.68 -34.80
CA ILE A 18 0.67 10.79 -34.20
C ILE A 18 -0.23 11.63 -33.27
N ARG A 19 -1.49 11.86 -33.66
CA ARG A 19 -2.46 12.56 -32.80
C ARG A 19 -2.78 11.77 -31.54
N CYS A 20 -2.92 10.44 -31.61
CA CYS A 20 -3.12 9.60 -30.42
C CYS A 20 -1.88 9.57 -29.50
N ALA A 21 -0.67 9.48 -30.07
CA ALA A 21 0.57 9.49 -29.28
C ALA A 21 0.84 10.85 -28.60
N LEU A 22 0.55 11.96 -29.28
CA LEU A 22 0.65 13.29 -28.71
C LEU A 22 -0.45 13.59 -27.69
N LEU A 23 -1.68 13.07 -27.87
CA LEU A 23 -2.75 13.17 -26.88
C LEU A 23 -2.42 12.35 -25.62
N PHE A 24 -1.78 11.19 -25.76
CA PHE A 24 -1.33 10.39 -24.62
C PHE A 24 -0.16 11.06 -23.87
N ALA A 25 0.79 11.66 -24.59
CA ALA A 25 1.87 12.45 -23.99
C ALA A 25 1.34 13.71 -23.26
N ALA A 26 0.32 14.38 -23.82
CA ALA A 26 -0.32 15.53 -23.19
C ALA A 26 -1.12 15.17 -21.92
N LEU A 27 -1.73 13.98 -21.87
CA LEU A 27 -2.44 13.47 -20.68
C LEU A 27 -1.50 13.09 -19.54
N VAL A 28 -0.29 12.63 -19.84
CA VAL A 28 0.77 12.36 -18.85
C VAL A 28 1.35 13.67 -18.29
N SER A 29 1.37 14.75 -19.07
CA SER A 29 1.78 16.08 -18.58
C SER A 29 0.70 16.79 -17.75
N LEU A 30 -0.57 16.41 -17.84
CA LEU A 30 -1.67 17.06 -17.10
C LEU A 30 -1.83 16.57 -15.65
N HIS A 31 -1.18 15.47 -15.25
CA HIS A 31 -1.15 15.03 -13.85
C HIS A 31 -0.10 15.77 -12.99
N PHE A 32 0.71 16.65 -13.58
CA PHE A 32 1.74 17.43 -12.88
C PHE A 32 1.32 18.84 -12.46
N ALA A 33 0.05 19.21 -12.63
CA ALA A 33 -0.45 20.54 -12.30
C ALA A 33 -1.76 20.46 -11.51
N ILE A 34 -1.73 19.88 -10.31
CA ILE A 34 -2.73 20.20 -9.29
C ILE A 34 -2.12 21.33 -8.45
N PRO A 35 -2.59 22.58 -8.58
CA PRO A 35 -2.18 23.64 -7.67
C PRO A 35 -2.81 23.35 -6.32
N THR A 36 -1.97 23.10 -5.31
CA THR A 36 -2.37 23.17 -3.91
C THR A 36 -2.73 24.62 -3.63
N SER A 37 -4.02 24.97 -3.69
CA SER A 37 -4.50 26.25 -3.19
C SER A 37 -4.19 26.30 -1.70
N GLY A 38 -3.21 27.13 -1.33
CA GLY A 38 -2.91 27.45 0.06
C GLY A 38 -4.14 28.06 0.70
N VAL A 39 -4.68 27.39 1.72
CA VAL A 39 -5.65 27.99 2.64
C VAL A 39 -4.85 28.92 3.54
N SER A 40 -5.01 30.22 3.34
CA SER A 40 -4.56 31.25 4.27
C SER A 40 -5.33 31.10 5.58
N GLN A 41 -4.62 30.73 6.65
CA GLN A 41 -5.13 30.86 8.00
C GLN A 41 -4.91 32.30 8.45
N ASP A 42 -5.92 33.15 8.27
CA ASP A 42 -6.04 34.34 9.11
C ASP A 42 -6.82 33.95 10.37
N PRO A 43 -6.33 34.27 11.58
CA PRO A 43 -7.05 34.01 12.81
C PRO A 43 -8.23 34.99 12.96
N PRO A 44 -9.42 34.56 13.41
CA PRO A 44 -10.46 35.50 13.76
C PRO A 44 -10.11 36.16 15.10
N ASP A 45 -10.13 37.49 15.06
CA ASP A 45 -9.95 38.40 16.18
C ASP A 45 -10.82 38.03 17.39
N ALA A 46 -10.21 38.16 18.56
CA ALA A 46 -10.88 38.21 19.84
C ALA A 46 -11.72 39.51 19.98
N SER A 47 -12.74 39.45 20.84
CA SER A 47 -13.71 40.52 21.19
C SER A 47 -14.91 40.54 20.25
N THR A 48 -16.14 40.16 20.64
CA THR A 48 -16.91 40.71 21.77
C THR A 48 -18.20 39.88 21.88
N ALA A 49 -18.57 39.37 23.06
CA ALA A 49 -19.97 39.20 23.48
C ALA A 49 -20.06 38.79 24.96
N GLU A 50 -20.95 39.47 25.66
CA GLU A 50 -21.16 39.63 27.10
C GLU A 50 -21.80 38.42 27.84
N PRO A 51 -21.81 38.42 29.20
CA PRO A 51 -22.14 37.26 30.00
C PRO A 51 -23.66 37.02 30.12
N VAL A 52 -24.07 35.77 30.01
CA VAL A 52 -25.46 35.31 30.20
C VAL A 52 -25.57 34.57 31.56
N PRO A 53 -26.63 34.80 32.37
CA PRO A 53 -26.61 34.58 33.80
C PRO A 53 -26.87 33.12 34.20
N ALA A 54 -26.40 32.81 35.42
CA ALA A 54 -26.61 31.57 36.14
C ALA A 54 -28.10 31.17 36.21
N GLY A 55 -28.42 30.06 35.56
CA GLY A 55 -29.70 29.35 35.66
C GLY A 55 -29.44 27.92 36.15
N THR A 56 -29.70 27.72 37.44
CA THR A 56 -30.01 26.50 38.19
C THR A 56 -29.58 25.16 37.55
N THR A 57 -28.47 24.64 38.05
CA THR A 57 -28.03 23.24 37.98
C THR A 57 -29.08 22.32 38.61
N GLU A 58 -29.73 21.51 37.77
CA GLU A 58 -30.32 20.23 38.19
C GLU A 58 -29.19 19.19 38.22
N PRO A 59 -29.03 18.36 39.27
CA PRO A 59 -27.80 17.58 39.46
C PRO A 59 -27.69 16.47 38.42
N GLN A 60 -26.85 16.68 37.41
CA GLN A 60 -26.26 15.55 36.69
C GLN A 60 -25.32 14.86 37.67
N GLN A 61 -25.72 13.67 38.10
CA GLN A 61 -24.90 12.73 38.84
C GLN A 61 -23.53 12.62 38.16
N GLU A 62 -22.53 13.16 38.83
CA GLU A 62 -21.13 12.79 38.67
C GLU A 62 -21.04 11.30 39.03
N THR A 63 -21.07 10.44 38.01
CA THR A 63 -20.81 9.03 38.21
C THR A 63 -19.31 8.86 38.42
N GLU A 64 -18.95 8.65 39.69
CA GLU A 64 -17.71 7.98 40.12
C GLU A 64 -17.18 6.99 39.06
N PRO A 65 -15.86 6.94 38.79
CA PRO A 65 -15.31 6.02 37.80
C PRO A 65 -15.62 4.60 38.25
N LYS A 66 -16.51 3.94 37.52
CA LYS A 66 -16.98 2.59 37.81
C LYS A 66 -15.76 1.67 37.78
N LYS A 67 -15.27 1.25 38.94
CA LYS A 67 -14.18 0.29 39.05
C LYS A 67 -14.61 -1.02 38.39
N GLY A 68 -14.14 -1.25 37.16
CA GLY A 68 -14.32 -2.49 36.43
C GLY A 68 -13.72 -3.68 37.19
N ILE A 69 -14.14 -4.88 36.84
CA ILE A 69 -13.56 -6.14 37.35
C ILE A 69 -12.11 -6.25 36.88
N VAL A 70 -11.77 -5.66 35.73
CA VAL A 70 -10.42 -5.65 35.16
C VAL A 70 -9.65 -4.39 35.57
N ASP A 71 -8.48 -4.57 36.19
CA ASP A 71 -7.57 -3.47 36.56
C ASP A 71 -6.58 -3.21 35.43
N PHE A 72 -6.68 -2.05 34.78
CA PHE A 72 -5.82 -1.74 33.63
C PHE A 72 -4.32 -1.90 33.95
N ALA A 73 -3.85 -1.42 35.11
CA ALA A 73 -2.44 -1.42 35.44
C ALA A 73 -1.89 -2.82 35.74
N LYS A 74 -2.73 -3.69 36.32
CA LYS A 74 -2.34 -5.06 36.70
C LYS A 74 -2.60 -6.10 35.62
N ASP A 75 -3.67 -5.93 34.85
CA ASP A 75 -4.22 -6.97 33.99
C ASP A 75 -4.00 -6.65 32.50
N ILE A 76 -4.20 -5.39 32.09
CA ILE A 76 -4.15 -4.98 30.68
C ILE A 76 -2.77 -4.46 30.28
N ALA A 77 -2.16 -3.59 31.08
CA ALA A 77 -0.86 -3.01 30.78
C ALA A 77 0.24 -4.06 30.58
N PRO A 78 0.34 -5.14 31.39
CA PRO A 78 1.30 -6.22 31.13
C PRO A 78 0.97 -7.03 29.88
N LEU A 79 -0.31 -7.21 29.55
CA LEU A 79 -0.77 -7.90 28.35
C LEU A 79 -0.39 -7.11 27.09
N LEU A 80 -0.66 -5.81 27.05
CA LEU A 80 -0.25 -4.94 25.94
C LEU A 80 1.27 -4.94 25.74
N LYS A 81 2.03 -4.95 26.84
CA LYS A 81 3.49 -5.06 26.81
C LYS A 81 4.01 -6.40 26.33
N SER A 82 3.36 -7.52 26.68
CA SER A 82 3.85 -8.85 26.28
C SER A 82 3.43 -9.24 24.87
N GLU A 83 2.22 -8.86 24.45
CA GLU A 83 1.64 -9.33 23.19
C GLU A 83 1.77 -8.31 22.05
N CYS A 84 1.79 -7.01 22.35
CA CYS A 84 1.67 -5.98 21.31
C CYS A 84 2.96 -5.18 21.10
N PHE A 85 3.76 -4.96 22.15
CA PHE A 85 4.94 -4.08 22.07
C PHE A 85 6.04 -4.61 21.15
N SER A 86 6.10 -5.92 20.92
CA SER A 86 7.07 -6.53 19.99
C SER A 86 6.97 -5.94 18.58
N CYS A 87 5.79 -5.47 18.18
CA CYS A 87 5.52 -4.89 16.86
C CYS A 87 5.01 -3.44 16.91
N HIS A 88 4.37 -3.02 18.00
CA HIS A 88 3.66 -1.73 18.12
C HIS A 88 4.25 -0.80 19.18
N GLN A 89 5.59 -0.69 19.24
CA GLN A 89 6.29 0.19 20.19
C GLN A 89 7.30 1.11 19.47
N GLY A 90 7.34 2.39 19.85
CA GLY A 90 8.34 3.37 19.44
C GLY A 90 8.23 3.83 17.98
N GLU A 91 9.26 4.53 17.51
CA GLU A 91 9.28 5.21 16.19
C GLU A 91 9.09 4.26 14.98
N LYS A 92 9.24 2.94 15.17
CA LYS A 92 9.08 1.92 14.12
C LYS A 92 7.84 1.04 14.32
N ALA A 93 6.87 1.48 15.11
CA ALA A 93 5.64 0.73 15.36
C ALA A 93 4.93 0.39 14.05
N LYS A 94 4.61 -0.90 13.85
CA LYS A 94 3.98 -1.40 12.63
C LYS A 94 2.62 -0.73 12.40
N GLY A 95 2.39 -0.33 11.14
CA GLY A 95 1.16 0.38 10.76
C GLY A 95 1.02 1.79 11.35
N GLY A 96 2.09 2.36 11.91
CA GLY A 96 2.03 3.66 12.61
C GLY A 96 1.15 3.62 13.87
N PHE A 97 0.83 2.43 14.37
CA PHE A 97 0.01 2.23 15.56
C PHE A 97 0.91 1.90 16.74
N GLU A 98 1.04 2.83 17.67
CA GLU A 98 1.80 2.65 18.91
C GLU A 98 0.86 2.33 20.07
N VAL A 99 1.04 1.16 20.68
CA VAL A 99 0.19 0.72 21.81
C VAL A 99 0.52 1.47 23.10
N GLY A 100 1.68 2.11 23.16
CA GLY A 100 2.07 3.00 24.25
C GLY A 100 1.30 4.32 24.28
N ASP A 101 0.72 4.73 23.16
CA ASP A 101 -0.13 5.91 23.02
C ASP A 101 -1.58 5.53 23.35
N ARG A 102 -2.11 6.12 24.44
CA ARG A 102 -3.47 5.85 24.92
C ARG A 102 -4.49 6.25 23.86
N GLU A 103 -4.34 7.42 23.26
CA GLU A 103 -5.25 7.98 22.29
C GLU A 103 -5.25 7.14 21.01
N ALA A 104 -4.09 6.63 20.59
CA ALA A 104 -3.99 5.71 19.48
C ALA A 104 -4.78 4.42 19.74
N VAL A 105 -4.59 3.77 20.89
CA VAL A 105 -5.29 2.52 21.26
C VAL A 105 -6.81 2.75 21.37
N LEU A 106 -7.23 3.81 22.06
CA LEU A 106 -8.64 4.12 22.23
C LEU A 106 -9.32 4.54 20.92
N GLY A 107 -8.57 4.99 19.90
CA GLY A 107 -9.12 5.27 18.58
C GLY A 107 -9.66 4.04 17.82
N TYR A 108 -9.31 2.83 18.25
CA TYR A 108 -9.80 1.56 17.67
C TYR A 108 -10.76 0.80 18.61
N ILE A 109 -11.10 1.42 19.75
CA ILE A 109 -11.95 0.83 20.77
C ILE A 109 -13.18 1.71 20.94
N GLU A 110 -14.36 1.09 20.81
CA GLU A 110 -15.63 1.68 21.23
C GLU A 110 -15.86 1.30 22.71
N PRO A 111 -15.69 2.24 23.65
CA PRO A 111 -15.78 1.92 25.08
C PRO A 111 -17.18 1.40 25.44
N GLY A 112 -17.22 0.22 26.06
CA GLY A 112 -18.47 -0.43 26.48
C GLY A 112 -19.04 -1.40 25.45
N ASP A 113 -18.44 -1.50 24.26
CA ASP A 113 -18.89 -2.43 23.22
C ASP A 113 -17.71 -3.02 22.42
N ALA A 114 -17.24 -4.20 22.85
CA ALA A 114 -16.19 -4.91 22.11
C ALA A 114 -16.66 -5.36 20.71
N SER A 115 -17.97 -5.54 20.48
CA SER A 115 -18.47 -5.95 19.17
C SER A 115 -18.56 -4.81 18.16
N ALA A 116 -18.54 -3.56 18.63
CA ALA A 116 -18.40 -2.36 17.80
C ALA A 116 -16.94 -1.90 17.67
N SER A 117 -16.04 -2.42 18.51
CA SER A 117 -14.62 -2.08 18.50
C SER A 117 -13.87 -2.77 17.37
N SER A 118 -13.33 -2.00 16.43
CA SER A 118 -12.55 -2.55 15.31
C SER A 118 -11.31 -3.31 15.78
N LEU A 119 -10.65 -2.88 16.87
CA LEU A 119 -9.55 -3.63 17.50
C LEU A 119 -9.94 -5.08 17.76
N TRP A 120 -11.16 -5.31 18.25
CA TRP A 120 -11.65 -6.63 18.57
C TRP A 120 -12.08 -7.38 17.31
N THR A 121 -13.04 -6.85 16.54
CA THR A 121 -13.68 -7.56 15.43
C THR A 121 -12.79 -7.75 14.22
N ASP A 122 -11.93 -6.78 13.94
CA ASP A 122 -11.18 -6.74 12.68
C ASP A 122 -9.79 -7.36 12.84
N TYR A 123 -9.23 -7.31 14.04
CA TYR A 123 -7.84 -7.70 14.28
C TYR A 123 -7.68 -8.93 15.19
N LEU A 124 -8.41 -9.01 16.31
CA LEU A 124 -8.09 -9.99 17.36
C LEU A 124 -8.82 -11.33 17.27
N ILE A 125 -10.06 -11.35 16.78
CA ILE A 125 -10.90 -12.57 16.76
C ILE A 125 -11.12 -13.18 15.37
N GLN A 126 -10.49 -12.63 14.34
CA GLN A 126 -10.61 -13.20 12.99
C GLN A 126 -9.89 -14.57 12.92
N PRO A 127 -10.54 -15.62 12.38
CA PRO A 127 -9.90 -16.92 12.23
C PRO A 127 -8.74 -16.83 11.23
N SER A 128 -7.53 -17.17 11.65
CA SER A 128 -6.31 -17.18 10.82
C SER A 128 -6.32 -18.17 9.64
N LYS A 129 -7.46 -18.77 9.31
CA LYS A 129 -7.59 -19.83 8.29
C LYS A 129 -8.75 -19.65 7.33
N THR A 130 -9.48 -18.54 7.42
CA THR A 130 -10.55 -18.26 6.46
C THR A 130 -10.30 -16.90 5.82
N ILE A 131 -9.94 -16.96 4.54
CA ILE A 131 -9.86 -15.88 3.57
C ILE A 131 -8.49 -15.19 3.55
N ASP A 132 -8.08 -14.77 2.35
CA ASP A 132 -6.81 -14.16 1.93
C ASP A 132 -6.48 -12.81 2.61
N THR A 133 -6.64 -12.75 3.93
CA THR A 133 -6.48 -11.57 4.81
C THR A 133 -5.53 -11.85 5.97
N GLU A 134 -4.45 -12.60 5.72
CA GLU A 134 -3.38 -12.83 6.72
C GLU A 134 -2.74 -11.51 7.23
N SER A 135 -2.97 -10.37 6.57
CA SER A 135 -2.46 -9.06 6.98
C SER A 135 -3.35 -8.26 7.96
N LEU A 136 -4.57 -8.72 8.24
CA LEU A 136 -5.47 -8.08 9.22
C LEU A 136 -5.54 -8.84 10.54
N VAL A 137 -5.10 -10.10 10.58
CA VAL A 137 -5.11 -10.89 11.80
C VAL A 137 -3.93 -10.49 12.68
N MET A 138 -4.21 -10.11 13.92
CA MET A 138 -3.21 -9.81 14.94
C MET A 138 -3.45 -10.69 16.18
N PRO A 139 -2.41 -11.33 16.74
CA PRO A 139 -1.00 -11.30 16.33
C PRO A 139 -0.67 -12.13 15.07
N PRO A 140 0.41 -11.77 14.35
CA PRO A 140 0.84 -12.51 13.15
C PRO A 140 1.36 -13.92 13.46
N ASP A 141 1.83 -14.15 14.69
CA ASP A 141 2.30 -15.45 15.16
C ASP A 141 1.13 -16.38 15.59
N GLY A 142 -0.12 -15.97 15.31
CA GLY A 142 -1.34 -16.70 15.63
C GLY A 142 -2.17 -16.07 16.76
N PRO A 143 -3.43 -16.50 16.94
CA PRO A 143 -4.31 -15.92 17.94
C PRO A 143 -3.76 -16.09 19.36
N MET A 144 -3.91 -15.04 20.18
CA MET A 144 -3.52 -15.07 21.59
C MET A 144 -4.28 -16.14 22.36
N ALA A 145 -3.74 -16.51 23.53
CA ALA A 145 -4.42 -17.40 24.46
C ALA A 145 -5.85 -16.89 24.77
N PRO A 146 -6.89 -17.76 24.75
CA PRO A 146 -8.28 -17.35 24.96
C PRO A 146 -8.51 -16.55 26.25
N GLN A 147 -7.72 -16.80 27.29
CA GLN A 147 -7.76 -16.10 28.56
C GLN A 147 -7.35 -14.62 28.42
N LYS A 148 -6.34 -14.33 27.59
CA LYS A 148 -5.88 -12.96 27.30
C LYS A 148 -6.90 -12.21 26.44
N LEU A 149 -7.47 -12.89 25.44
CA LEU A 149 -8.56 -12.35 24.63
C LEU A 149 -9.80 -12.03 25.49
N ALA A 150 -10.20 -12.93 26.39
CA ALA A 150 -11.31 -12.70 27.30
C ALA A 150 -11.09 -11.50 28.22
N LEU A 151 -9.86 -11.33 28.73
CA LEU A 151 -9.48 -10.21 29.59
C LEU A 151 -9.56 -8.87 28.85
N LEU A 152 -9.04 -8.84 27.62
CA LEU A 152 -9.07 -7.65 26.77
C LEU A 152 -10.50 -7.29 26.34
N LYS A 153 -11.32 -8.29 25.98
CA LYS A 153 -12.74 -8.09 25.68
C LYS A 153 -13.50 -7.50 26.86
N LEU A 154 -13.29 -8.07 28.04
CA LEU A 154 -13.97 -7.66 29.26
C LEU A 154 -13.61 -6.22 29.61
N TRP A 155 -12.33 -5.84 29.50
CA TRP A 155 -11.91 -4.46 29.70
C TRP A 155 -12.57 -3.48 28.72
N ILE A 156 -12.68 -3.86 27.44
CA ILE A 156 -13.39 -3.03 26.44
C ILE A 156 -14.88 -2.89 26.81
N ASP A 157 -15.56 -4.00 27.13
CA ASP A 157 -16.96 -4.01 27.54
C ASP A 157 -17.20 -3.22 28.85
N GLU A 158 -16.18 -3.08 29.70
CA GLU A 158 -16.22 -2.27 30.93
C GLU A 158 -15.99 -0.78 30.69
N GLY A 159 -15.77 -0.36 29.44
CA GLY A 159 -15.56 1.04 29.08
C GLY A 159 -14.10 1.40 28.81
N ALA A 160 -13.24 0.41 28.55
CA ALA A 160 -11.83 0.60 28.23
C ALA A 160 -11.11 1.57 29.19
N ILE A 161 -11.40 1.42 30.49
CA ILE A 161 -10.99 2.37 31.52
C ILE A 161 -9.47 2.39 31.60
N TRP A 162 -8.88 3.52 31.23
CA TRP A 162 -7.45 3.78 31.28
C TRP A 162 -7.17 4.89 32.31
N PRO A 163 -6.54 4.60 33.46
CA PRO A 163 -6.30 5.59 34.50
C PRO A 163 -5.37 6.70 34.06
N ASP A 164 -5.69 7.94 34.43
CA ASP A 164 -4.84 9.10 34.15
C ASP A 164 -3.48 8.96 34.85
N GLY A 165 -2.39 9.22 34.10
CA GLY A 165 -1.02 9.12 34.61
C GLY A 165 -0.35 7.75 34.44
N VAL A 166 -1.03 6.73 33.93
CA VAL A 166 -0.42 5.44 33.57
C VAL A 166 0.09 5.49 32.12
N THR A 167 1.41 5.62 31.95
CA THR A 167 2.09 5.52 30.65
C THR A 167 2.74 4.15 30.51
N LEU A 168 2.67 3.56 29.31
CA LEU A 168 3.27 2.24 29.07
C LEU A 168 4.77 2.30 28.71
N GLY A 169 5.42 3.45 28.87
CA GLY A 169 6.86 3.63 28.70
C GLY A 169 7.27 4.17 27.33
N VAL A 170 6.77 5.34 26.96
CA VAL A 170 7.37 6.17 25.90
C VAL A 170 8.42 7.05 26.58
N ALA A 171 9.70 6.82 26.27
CA ALA A 171 10.75 7.79 26.58
C ALA A 171 10.58 8.96 25.61
N THR A 172 9.92 10.02 26.05
CA THR A 172 9.77 11.26 25.30
C THR A 172 11.11 12.00 25.28
N ASP A 173 11.92 11.78 24.25
CA ASP A 173 12.85 12.81 23.81
C ASP A 173 12.12 13.73 22.83
N ALA A 174 12.10 15.01 23.16
CA ALA A 174 11.36 16.04 22.46
C ALA A 174 11.75 16.15 20.98
N ALA A 175 10.83 15.79 20.08
CA ALA A 175 10.86 16.19 18.68
C ALA A 175 9.43 16.33 18.14
N SER A 176 9.10 17.58 17.76
CA SER A 176 8.02 18.08 16.89
C SER A 176 6.65 17.40 16.87
N PRO A 177 5.54 18.16 16.97
CA PRO A 177 4.19 17.59 16.88
C PRO A 177 3.96 17.06 15.46
N VAL A 178 4.09 15.75 15.28
CA VAL A 178 3.39 15.07 14.20
C VAL A 178 1.93 15.06 14.62
N ALA A 179 1.15 15.95 14.00
CA ALA A 179 -0.28 16.00 14.22
C ALA A 179 -0.89 14.59 14.06
N PRO A 180 -1.85 14.21 14.92
CA PRO A 180 -2.51 12.92 14.81
C PRO A 180 -3.07 12.76 13.40
N VAL A 181 -2.68 11.68 12.71
CA VAL A 181 -3.35 11.29 11.45
C VAL A 181 -4.74 10.83 11.87
N ALA A 182 -5.68 11.78 11.88
CA ALA A 182 -7.09 11.50 12.12
C ALA A 182 -7.54 10.38 11.19
N PRO A 183 -8.46 9.48 11.63
CA PRO A 183 -9.08 8.54 10.72
C PRO A 183 -9.79 9.37 9.65
N VAL A 184 -9.28 9.32 8.41
CA VAL A 184 -9.88 10.05 7.29
C VAL A 184 -11.16 9.31 6.88
N VAL A 185 -12.18 9.38 7.74
CA VAL A 185 -13.58 9.10 7.42
C VAL A 185 -14.09 10.29 6.62
N GLY A 186 -13.53 10.45 5.42
CA GLY A 186 -13.72 11.65 4.61
C GLY A 186 -12.96 11.55 3.31
N GLY A 187 -13.60 11.00 2.28
CA GLY A 187 -13.01 10.90 0.96
C GLY A 187 -14.07 10.75 -0.13
N SER A 188 -13.82 11.40 -1.26
CA SER A 188 -14.58 11.17 -2.49
C SER A 188 -14.65 9.67 -2.81
N PHE A 189 -15.68 9.24 -3.54
CA PHE A 189 -15.78 7.87 -4.04
C PHE A 189 -14.48 7.39 -4.72
N TRP A 190 -13.81 8.31 -5.43
CA TRP A 190 -12.54 8.05 -6.11
C TRP A 190 -11.39 7.79 -5.15
N GLN A 191 -11.30 8.50 -4.03
CA GLN A 191 -10.25 8.25 -3.02
C GLN A 191 -10.46 6.91 -2.32
N ARG A 192 -11.71 6.56 -2.00
CA ARG A 192 -12.05 5.24 -1.43
C ARG A 192 -11.73 4.11 -2.39
N SER A 193 -12.14 4.26 -3.65
CA SER A 193 -11.81 3.30 -4.71
C SER A 193 -10.31 3.17 -4.94
N TYR A 194 -9.58 4.29 -4.98
CA TYR A 194 -8.12 4.29 -5.13
C TYR A 194 -7.44 3.54 -3.99
N ARG A 195 -7.85 3.73 -2.74
CA ARG A 195 -7.34 2.94 -1.61
C ARG A 195 -7.70 1.46 -1.73
N ALA A 196 -8.95 1.15 -2.05
CA ALA A 196 -9.41 -0.24 -2.18
C ALA A 196 -8.61 -1.06 -3.21
N ILE A 197 -8.21 -0.46 -4.35
CA ILE A 197 -7.45 -1.20 -5.38
C ILE A 197 -6.04 -1.58 -4.94
N GLY A 198 -5.44 -0.88 -3.97
CA GLY A 198 -4.10 -1.17 -3.49
C GLY A 198 -3.97 -2.57 -2.89
N TYR A 199 -5.01 -3.04 -2.19
CA TYR A 199 -5.04 -4.38 -1.59
C TYR A 199 -4.93 -5.52 -2.61
N PHE A 200 -5.28 -5.27 -3.86
CA PHE A 200 -5.17 -6.27 -4.93
C PHE A 200 -3.77 -6.32 -5.56
N HIS A 201 -2.83 -5.45 -5.17
CA HIS A 201 -1.48 -5.44 -5.73
C HIS A 201 -0.79 -6.83 -5.65
N PRO A 202 -0.72 -7.52 -4.48
CA PRO A 202 -0.10 -8.85 -4.40
C PRO A 202 -0.78 -9.88 -5.31
N ALA A 203 -2.10 -9.83 -5.47
CA ALA A 203 -2.80 -10.75 -6.37
C ALA A 203 -2.46 -10.46 -7.84
N VAL A 204 -2.48 -9.19 -8.23
CA VAL A 204 -2.28 -8.77 -9.63
C VAL A 204 -0.84 -8.95 -10.10
N VAL A 205 0.17 -8.86 -9.21
CA VAL A 205 1.59 -9.01 -9.62
C VAL A 205 1.95 -10.41 -10.14
N HIS A 206 1.22 -11.46 -9.77
CA HIS A 206 1.50 -12.83 -10.23
C HIS A 206 1.24 -12.99 -11.74
N PHE A 207 0.28 -12.24 -12.29
CA PHE A 207 -0.07 -12.31 -13.70
C PHE A 207 1.04 -11.80 -14.64
N PRO A 208 1.59 -10.57 -14.50
CA PRO A 208 2.71 -10.12 -15.32
C PRO A 208 3.98 -10.93 -15.07
N ILE A 209 4.24 -11.42 -13.84
CA ILE A 209 5.38 -12.31 -13.56
C ILE A 209 5.33 -13.54 -14.47
N ALA A 210 4.21 -14.28 -14.44
CA ALA A 210 4.04 -15.47 -15.27
C ALA A 210 4.14 -15.15 -16.77
N LEU A 211 3.49 -14.08 -17.22
CA LEU A 211 3.45 -13.73 -18.64
C LEU A 211 4.79 -13.25 -19.19
N PHE A 212 5.59 -12.49 -18.42
CA PHE A 212 6.93 -12.11 -18.84
C PHE A 212 7.87 -13.30 -18.90
N ILE A 213 7.78 -14.23 -17.95
CA ILE A 213 8.56 -15.49 -17.98
C ILE A 213 8.22 -16.28 -19.24
N VAL A 214 6.92 -16.50 -19.50
CA VAL A 214 6.47 -17.20 -20.72
C VAL A 214 6.90 -16.45 -21.98
N ALA A 215 6.79 -15.12 -22.01
CA ALA A 215 7.24 -14.31 -23.14
C ALA A 215 8.74 -14.49 -23.39
N GLY A 216 9.58 -14.43 -22.35
CA GLY A 216 11.03 -14.63 -22.46
C GLY A 216 11.39 -16.03 -22.94
N VAL A 217 10.78 -17.08 -22.36
CA VAL A 217 10.99 -18.47 -22.76
C VAL A 217 10.54 -18.69 -24.21
N CYS A 218 9.36 -18.22 -24.60
CA CYS A 218 8.89 -18.34 -25.97
C CYS A 218 9.73 -17.51 -26.96
N SER A 219 10.24 -16.34 -26.56
CA SER A 219 11.17 -15.55 -27.37
C SER A 219 12.46 -16.33 -27.62
N PHE A 220 13.02 -16.98 -26.61
CA PHE A 220 14.19 -17.86 -26.75
C PHE A 220 13.88 -19.06 -27.64
N LEU A 221 12.80 -19.79 -27.36
CA LEU A 221 12.39 -20.95 -28.14
C LEU A 221 12.07 -20.60 -29.60
N SER A 222 11.67 -19.37 -29.90
CA SER A 222 11.40 -18.92 -31.27
C SER A 222 12.61 -18.96 -32.20
N TYR A 223 13.83 -18.95 -31.66
CA TYR A 223 15.05 -19.13 -32.48
C TYR A 223 15.18 -20.56 -33.03
N PHE A 224 14.54 -21.54 -32.38
CA PHE A 224 14.61 -22.96 -32.75
C PHE A 224 13.28 -23.49 -33.33
N LEU A 225 12.15 -23.11 -32.72
CA LEU A 225 10.80 -23.60 -33.03
C LEU A 225 10.03 -22.69 -34.01
N GLY A 226 10.64 -21.60 -34.45
CA GLY A 226 10.12 -20.73 -35.51
C GLY A 226 8.95 -19.82 -35.10
N LYS A 227 8.12 -19.45 -36.08
CA LYS A 227 7.15 -18.33 -35.98
C LYS A 227 6.02 -18.51 -34.96
N ARG A 228 5.68 -19.76 -34.58
CA ARG A 228 4.60 -20.01 -33.60
C ARG A 228 4.98 -19.51 -32.22
N CYS A 229 6.17 -19.88 -31.74
CA CYS A 229 6.71 -19.39 -30.47
C CYS A 229 6.92 -17.87 -30.48
N GLU A 230 7.30 -17.30 -31.62
CA GLU A 230 7.41 -15.84 -31.77
C GLU A 230 6.06 -15.14 -31.57
N SER A 231 5.00 -15.65 -32.21
CA SER A 231 3.66 -15.09 -32.05
C SER A 231 3.17 -15.21 -30.62
N MET A 232 3.36 -16.36 -29.97
CA MET A 232 3.01 -16.56 -28.56
C MET A 232 3.76 -15.58 -27.65
N ALA A 233 5.08 -15.44 -27.83
CA ALA A 233 5.91 -14.53 -27.05
C ALA A 233 5.40 -13.09 -27.12
N PHE A 234 5.02 -12.64 -28.32
CA PHE A 234 4.54 -11.28 -28.52
C PHE A 234 3.19 -11.02 -27.83
N HIS A 235 2.23 -11.95 -27.92
CA HIS A 235 0.93 -11.79 -27.24
C HIS A 235 1.09 -11.83 -25.72
N CYS A 236 1.92 -12.73 -25.19
CA CYS A 236 2.23 -12.77 -23.76
C CYS A 236 2.87 -11.47 -23.29
N LEU A 237 3.83 -10.93 -24.05
CA LEU A 237 4.48 -9.66 -23.74
C LEU A 237 3.47 -8.50 -23.69
N TRP A 238 2.55 -8.44 -24.68
CA TRP A 238 1.56 -7.37 -24.74
C TRP A 238 0.58 -7.41 -23.56
N ILE A 239 0.08 -8.59 -23.21
CA ILE A 239 -0.79 -8.79 -22.05
C ILE A 239 -0.03 -8.53 -20.74
N ALA A 240 1.24 -8.93 -20.65
CA ALA A 240 2.10 -8.68 -19.50
C ALA A 240 2.25 -7.17 -19.24
N THR A 241 2.52 -6.38 -20.29
CA THR A 241 2.64 -4.92 -20.18
C THR A 241 1.35 -4.28 -19.70
N LEU A 242 0.18 -4.67 -20.23
CA LEU A 242 -1.11 -4.17 -19.74
C LEU A 242 -1.35 -4.50 -18.27
N SER A 243 -1.03 -5.73 -17.86
CA SER A 243 -1.14 -6.12 -16.46
C SER A 243 -0.14 -5.40 -15.56
N THR A 244 1.03 -5.03 -16.08
CA THR A 244 2.06 -4.29 -15.33
C THR A 244 1.60 -2.86 -15.06
N ILE A 245 0.86 -2.24 -15.99
CA ILE A 245 0.23 -0.93 -15.75
C ILE A 245 -0.70 -1.03 -14.53
N ALA A 246 -1.57 -2.04 -14.50
CA ALA A 246 -2.47 -2.26 -13.36
C ALA A 246 -1.69 -2.52 -12.06
N ALA A 247 -0.68 -3.39 -12.09
CA ALA A 247 0.15 -3.72 -10.94
C ALA A 247 0.88 -2.49 -10.37
N VAL A 248 1.43 -1.63 -11.23
CA VAL A 248 2.12 -0.40 -10.82
C VAL A 248 1.13 0.56 -10.18
N VAL A 249 -0.02 0.83 -10.81
CA VAL A 249 -1.06 1.72 -10.24
C VAL A 249 -1.52 1.24 -8.86
N MET A 250 -1.81 -0.05 -8.72
CA MET A 250 -2.18 -0.65 -7.43
C MET A 250 -1.04 -0.60 -6.42
N GLY A 251 0.21 -0.80 -6.85
CA GLY A 251 1.38 -0.75 -5.99
C GLY A 251 1.65 0.65 -5.42
N TRP A 252 1.48 1.70 -6.23
CA TRP A 252 1.56 3.08 -5.76
C TRP A 252 0.43 3.42 -4.78
N SER A 253 -0.78 2.90 -5.00
CA SER A 253 -1.88 3.02 -4.04
C SER A 253 -1.58 2.28 -2.73
N PHE A 254 -1.01 1.07 -2.80
CA PHE A 254 -0.69 0.26 -1.64
C PHE A 254 0.41 0.90 -0.77
N ALA A 255 1.42 1.52 -1.41
CA ALA A 255 2.48 2.23 -0.70
C ALA A 255 1.95 3.45 0.08
N ASP A 256 1.04 4.24 -0.52
CA ASP A 256 0.40 5.40 0.12
C ASP A 256 -0.36 5.00 1.40
N GLN A 257 -1.03 3.85 1.38
CA GLN A 257 -1.79 3.33 2.52
C GLN A 257 -0.93 2.86 3.69
N ARG A 258 0.29 2.37 3.43
CA ARG A 258 1.22 1.98 4.49
C ARG A 258 2.00 3.15 5.09
N GLY A 259 1.63 4.39 4.74
CA GLY A 259 2.26 5.60 5.27
C GLY A 259 3.63 5.90 4.64
N TYR A 260 4.00 5.23 3.55
CA TYR A 260 5.23 5.55 2.83
C TYR A 260 5.00 6.80 1.97
N PRO A 261 5.69 7.93 2.25
CA PRO A 261 5.40 9.20 1.60
C PRO A 261 5.70 9.20 0.08
N ALA A 262 5.17 10.24 -0.56
CA ALA A 262 5.10 10.41 -2.01
C ALA A 262 6.47 10.38 -2.73
N TRP A 263 6.39 10.44 -4.06
CA TRP A 263 7.44 10.27 -5.09
C TRP A 263 8.85 10.84 -4.85
N ASN A 264 9.05 11.77 -3.91
CA ASN A 264 10.28 12.54 -3.71
C ASN A 264 11.15 12.08 -2.52
N GLN A 265 10.77 11.02 -1.79
CA GLN A 265 11.58 10.55 -0.67
C GLN A 265 12.92 9.98 -1.15
N SER A 266 14.03 10.56 -0.66
CA SER A 266 15.37 10.01 -0.80
C SER A 266 15.67 9.05 0.35
N LEU A 267 16.37 7.95 0.06
CA LEU A 267 16.85 7.05 1.11
C LEU A 267 17.76 7.82 2.08
N GLY A 268 17.37 7.85 3.35
CA GLY A 268 18.20 8.38 4.42
C GLY A 268 19.48 7.56 4.58
N ARG A 269 20.52 8.17 5.16
CA ARG A 269 21.83 7.51 5.38
C ARG A 269 21.73 6.23 6.23
N ASN A 270 20.69 6.11 7.06
CA ASN A 270 20.45 5.00 7.98
C ASN A 270 19.12 4.27 7.67
N ALA A 271 18.68 4.24 6.40
CA ALA A 271 17.48 3.51 6.01
C ALA A 271 17.56 2.04 6.42
N SER A 272 16.47 1.51 6.96
CA SER A 272 16.34 0.10 7.30
C SER A 272 16.34 -0.79 6.04
N HIS A 273 16.59 -2.08 6.21
CA HIS A 273 16.57 -3.03 5.10
C HIS A 273 15.22 -3.05 4.38
N GLU A 274 14.12 -3.03 5.14
CA GLU A 274 12.75 -2.99 4.60
C GLU A 274 12.49 -1.72 3.78
N GLU A 275 12.88 -0.54 4.28
CA GLU A 275 12.73 0.73 3.56
C GLU A 275 13.56 0.77 2.27
N MET A 276 14.78 0.22 2.29
CA MET A 276 15.62 0.08 1.10
C MET A 276 14.95 -0.86 0.09
N THR A 277 14.53 -2.05 0.50
CA THR A 277 13.87 -3.02 -0.37
C THR A 277 12.60 -2.45 -0.98
N LEU A 278 11.77 -1.73 -0.20
CA LEU A 278 10.57 -1.08 -0.71
C LEU A 278 10.89 0.03 -1.72
N PHE A 279 11.88 0.88 -1.41
CA PHE A 279 12.32 1.94 -2.32
C PHE A 279 12.77 1.37 -3.67
N TYR A 280 13.64 0.35 -3.64
CA TYR A 280 14.12 -0.29 -4.86
C TYR A 280 12.99 -1.03 -5.58
N HIS A 281 12.15 -1.79 -4.88
CA HIS A 281 11.02 -2.51 -5.47
C HIS A 281 10.08 -1.56 -6.24
N ARG A 282 9.74 -0.41 -5.65
CA ARG A 282 8.88 0.62 -6.26
C ARG A 282 9.47 1.18 -7.56
N TRP A 283 10.75 1.54 -7.54
CA TRP A 283 11.42 2.14 -8.69
C TRP A 283 11.75 1.13 -9.78
N VAL A 284 12.22 -0.06 -9.42
CA VAL A 284 12.50 -1.13 -10.39
C VAL A 284 11.19 -1.62 -11.03
N GLY A 285 10.09 -1.71 -10.28
CA GLY A 285 8.76 -1.99 -10.84
C GLY A 285 8.26 -0.92 -11.82
N SER A 286 8.49 0.36 -11.52
CA SER A 286 8.15 1.45 -12.44
C SER A 286 9.05 1.47 -13.69
N LEU A 287 10.34 1.16 -13.54
CA LEU A 287 11.27 0.98 -14.66
C LEU A 287 10.89 -0.22 -15.53
N MET A 288 10.43 -1.32 -14.93
CA MET A 288 9.94 -2.50 -15.64
C MET A 288 8.77 -2.13 -16.57
N LEU A 289 7.82 -1.31 -16.10
CA LEU A 289 6.73 -0.81 -16.93
C LEU A 289 7.25 -0.01 -18.14
N LEU A 290 8.13 0.97 -17.90
CA LEU A 290 8.71 1.80 -18.95
C LEU A 290 9.41 0.94 -20.01
N LEU A 291 10.29 0.02 -19.60
CA LEU A 291 11.03 -0.85 -20.51
C LEU A 291 10.09 -1.79 -21.27
N SER A 292 9.07 -2.35 -20.62
CA SER A 292 8.11 -3.22 -21.27
C SER A 292 7.30 -2.50 -22.36
N LEU A 293 6.92 -1.24 -22.13
CA LEU A 293 6.28 -0.39 -23.14
C LEU A 293 7.19 -0.18 -24.36
N VAL A 294 8.46 0.13 -24.13
CA VAL A 294 9.45 0.30 -25.21
C VAL A 294 9.60 -1.00 -26.02
N VAL A 295 9.75 -2.14 -25.35
CA VAL A 295 9.92 -3.45 -26.02
C VAL A 295 8.66 -3.84 -26.81
N VAL A 296 7.47 -3.62 -26.26
CA VAL A 296 6.19 -3.83 -26.97
C VAL A 296 6.11 -2.95 -28.22
N ILE A 297 6.47 -1.67 -28.12
CA ILE A 297 6.47 -0.73 -29.24
C ILE A 297 7.44 -1.19 -30.34
N ILE A 298 8.65 -1.61 -29.98
CA ILE A 298 9.64 -2.18 -30.93
C ILE A 298 9.07 -3.43 -31.59
N GLY A 299 8.40 -4.31 -30.83
CA GLY A 299 7.72 -5.50 -31.36
C GLY A 299 6.60 -5.17 -32.35
N LEU A 300 5.78 -4.15 -32.05
CA LEU A 300 4.74 -3.66 -32.97
C LEU A 300 5.33 -3.14 -34.27
N PHE A 301 6.40 -2.34 -34.21
CA PHE A 301 7.08 -1.86 -35.42
C PHE A 301 7.78 -2.99 -36.18
N SER A 302 8.32 -3.98 -35.48
CA SER A 302 8.92 -5.16 -36.10
C SER A 302 7.90 -6.02 -36.85
N GLY A 303 6.62 -6.00 -36.46
CA GLY A 303 5.56 -6.70 -37.18
C GLY A 303 5.12 -6.01 -38.48
N ARG A 304 5.40 -4.70 -38.61
CA ARG A 304 4.99 -3.89 -39.78
C ARG A 304 6.07 -3.80 -40.87
N GLY A 305 7.32 -4.14 -40.55
CA GLY A 305 8.44 -4.13 -41.49
C GLY A 305 9.24 -5.43 -41.46
N GLU A 306 9.99 -5.72 -42.52
CA GLU A 306 10.79 -6.95 -42.62
C GLU A 306 12.16 -6.85 -41.91
N SER A 307 12.32 -5.95 -40.93
CA SER A 307 13.60 -5.71 -40.26
C SER A 307 13.95 -6.80 -39.25
N THR A 308 14.87 -7.69 -39.63
CA THR A 308 15.42 -8.73 -38.75
C THR A 308 16.08 -8.17 -37.48
N ARG A 309 16.70 -6.97 -37.55
CA ARG A 309 17.31 -6.33 -36.38
C ARG A 309 16.26 -5.99 -35.33
N LEU A 310 15.17 -5.35 -35.74
CA LEU A 310 14.09 -4.93 -34.84
C LEU A 310 13.41 -6.14 -34.20
N ARG A 311 13.25 -7.23 -34.98
CA ARG A 311 12.75 -8.52 -34.51
C ARG A 311 13.63 -9.13 -33.42
N ASN A 312 14.94 -9.12 -33.60
CA ASN A 312 15.86 -9.63 -32.60
C ASN A 312 15.91 -8.74 -31.35
N PHE A 313 15.82 -7.42 -31.51
CA PHE A 313 15.84 -6.48 -30.38
C PHE A 313 14.69 -6.70 -29.42
N TRP A 314 13.44 -6.80 -29.88
CA TRP A 314 12.33 -7.00 -28.96
C TRP A 314 12.34 -8.39 -28.30
N LYS A 315 12.83 -9.43 -29.00
CA LYS A 315 13.00 -10.78 -28.41
C LYS A 315 14.04 -10.79 -27.30
N VAL A 316 15.19 -10.14 -27.52
CA VAL A 316 16.21 -9.96 -26.47
C VAL A 316 15.65 -9.11 -25.34
N GLY A 317 14.92 -8.04 -25.65
CA GLY A 317 14.21 -7.24 -24.66
C GLY A 317 13.26 -8.08 -23.79
N ALA A 318 12.45 -8.96 -24.39
CA ALA A 318 11.54 -9.84 -23.67
C ALA A 318 12.28 -10.83 -22.74
N MET A 319 13.42 -11.38 -23.16
CA MET A 319 14.26 -12.23 -22.31
C MET A 319 14.85 -11.45 -21.13
N LEU A 320 15.30 -10.21 -21.35
CA LEU A 320 15.82 -9.35 -20.27
C LEU A 320 14.70 -8.95 -19.29
N LEU A 321 13.50 -8.65 -19.78
CA LEU A 321 12.33 -8.39 -18.95
C LEU A 321 11.95 -9.61 -18.10
N ALA A 322 12.06 -10.84 -18.64
CA ALA A 322 11.83 -12.06 -17.87
C ALA A 322 12.84 -12.25 -16.71
N LEU A 323 14.10 -11.87 -16.91
CA LEU A 323 15.09 -11.87 -15.83
C LEU A 323 14.80 -10.77 -14.81
N MET A 324 14.51 -9.57 -15.27
CA MET A 324 14.21 -8.42 -14.42
C MET A 324 12.97 -8.65 -13.56
N VAL A 325 11.90 -9.24 -14.11
CA VAL A 325 10.68 -9.53 -13.34
C VAL A 325 10.92 -10.57 -12.24
N SER A 326 11.89 -11.48 -12.43
CA SER A 326 12.26 -12.45 -11.41
C SER A 326 12.93 -11.76 -10.22
N ILE A 327 13.76 -10.75 -10.46
CA ILE A 327 14.38 -9.92 -9.41
C ILE A 327 13.32 -9.10 -8.68
N VAL A 328 12.41 -8.44 -9.41
CA VAL A 328 11.31 -7.67 -8.81
C VAL A 328 10.38 -8.56 -7.99
N GLY A 329 10.07 -9.75 -8.51
CA GLY A 329 9.25 -10.75 -7.81
C GLY A 329 9.93 -11.24 -6.52
N HIS A 330 11.24 -11.47 -6.55
CA HIS A 330 12.01 -11.81 -5.35
C HIS A 330 11.92 -10.70 -4.30
N GLN A 331 12.16 -9.45 -4.68
CA GLN A 331 12.04 -8.29 -3.79
C GLN A 331 10.61 -8.16 -3.21
N GLY A 332 9.60 -8.40 -4.03
CA GLY A 332 8.20 -8.41 -3.57
C GLY A 332 7.94 -9.52 -2.55
N GLY A 333 8.50 -10.72 -2.75
CA GLY A 333 8.40 -11.81 -1.79
C GLY A 333 9.12 -11.51 -0.47
N GLU A 334 10.27 -10.87 -0.52
CA GLU A 334 11.03 -10.45 0.66
C GLU A 334 10.26 -9.44 1.52
N LEU A 335 9.56 -8.49 0.89
CA LEU A 335 8.70 -7.52 1.60
C LEU A 335 7.49 -8.16 2.29
N VAL A 336 7.08 -9.37 1.88
CA VAL A 336 5.91 -10.07 2.43
C VAL A 336 6.34 -11.14 3.43
N TYR A 337 7.39 -11.89 3.13
CA TYR A 337 7.78 -13.10 3.86
C TYR A 337 9.14 -13.00 4.57
N GLY A 338 9.94 -11.94 4.35
CA GLY A 338 11.32 -11.84 4.84
C GLY A 338 11.44 -12.07 6.35
N GLU A 339 10.64 -11.38 7.16
CA GLU A 339 10.66 -11.55 8.61
C GLU A 339 10.25 -12.96 9.07
N ILE A 340 9.35 -13.63 8.33
CA ILE A 340 8.91 -14.99 8.65
C ILE A 340 10.08 -15.96 8.45
N PHE A 341 10.83 -15.80 7.36
CA PHE A 341 12.01 -16.60 7.10
C PHE A 341 13.11 -16.36 8.14
N ASP A 342 13.35 -15.10 8.51
CA ASP A 342 14.34 -14.75 9.53
C ASP A 342 14.00 -15.38 10.90
N LYS A 343 12.75 -15.24 11.34
CA LYS A 343 12.25 -15.87 12.58
C LYS A 343 12.35 -17.40 12.54
N ALA A 344 12.01 -18.02 11.40
CA ALA A 344 12.10 -19.47 11.24
C ALA A 344 13.57 -19.95 11.34
N MET A 345 14.50 -19.23 10.71
CA MET A 345 15.92 -19.54 10.76
C MET A 345 16.51 -19.36 12.17
N GLU A 346 16.09 -18.34 12.91
CA GLU A 346 16.47 -18.18 14.33
C GLU A 346 15.98 -19.33 15.21
N GLN A 347 14.79 -19.87 14.93
CA GLN A 347 14.25 -21.01 15.66
C GLN A 347 15.02 -22.31 15.39
N PHE A 348 15.56 -22.50 14.19
CA PHE A 348 16.41 -23.66 13.85
C PHE A 348 17.86 -23.52 14.34
N SER A 349 18.31 -22.30 14.66
CA SER A 349 19.66 -21.99 15.14
C SER A 349 19.84 -22.22 16.65
N LYS A 350 18.74 -22.37 17.41
CA LYS A 350 18.72 -22.61 18.87
C LYS A 350 18.56 -24.08 19.20
#